data_AF-A0A4R5AQJ6-F1
#
_entry.id   AF-A0A4R5AQJ6-F1
#
_cell.length_a   1.000
_cell.length_b   1.000
_cell.length_c   1.000
_cell.angle_alpha   90.00
_cell.angle_beta   90.00
_cell.angle_gamma   90.00
#
_symmetry.space_group_name_H-M   'P 1'
#
loop_
_entity.id
_entity.type
_entity.pdbx_description
1 polymer ?
#
loop_
_entity_poly.entity_id
_entity_poly.type
_entity_poly.pdbx_seq_one_letter_code
_entity_poly.pdbx_strand_id
1 'polypeptide(L)'
;MREFNFREKKQIRLLTDISFENVELFSHFLQEKYFTKTSNIALFILAQQNSSLLYFKKEIFDDIKKRKQEYGEFLELISLIKYLKENRYITIFDIDKKNDIYVLKQDFLPIPNPDKIQFLNNQNILTIDPGAPVNITNENNDIIYCAHTLDKSINDFILENFTGLAYVSEDLKYFVKNNFKTKEDIRFINTQSATWISIFLATIIGLYSIFRVPDKQSVQIAKSQVDSIINSNKKQKDIQKEILLELRNKNNLKK
;
A
#
# COMPACT_ATOMS: atom_id res chain seq x y z
N MET A 1 -0.78 -2.96 -3.91
CA MET A 1 -0.81 -1.47 -4.02
C MET A 1 0.61 -0.98 -4.13
N ARG A 2 0.86 0.12 -4.86
CA ARG A 2 2.18 0.77 -4.85
C ARG A 2 2.44 1.47 -3.51
N GLU A 3 3.68 1.86 -3.28
CA GLU A 3 3.99 2.77 -2.19
C GLU A 3 3.48 4.18 -2.48
N PHE A 4 2.91 4.81 -1.45
CA PHE A 4 2.39 6.18 -1.50
C PHE A 4 3.25 7.12 -0.67
N ASN A 5 3.48 8.32 -1.19
CA ASN A 5 4.18 9.36 -0.46
C ASN A 5 3.31 9.92 0.69
N PHE A 6 3.88 10.79 1.52
CA PHE A 6 3.17 11.35 2.68
C PHE A 6 1.90 12.13 2.31
N ARG A 7 1.92 12.90 1.22
CA ARG A 7 0.79 13.72 0.76
C ARG A 7 -0.32 12.84 0.20
N GLU A 8 0.02 11.87 -0.64
CA GLU A 8 -0.91 10.88 -1.18
C GLU A 8 -1.60 10.11 -0.05
N LYS A 9 -0.83 9.66 0.96
CA LYS A 9 -1.37 9.01 2.16
C LYS A 9 -2.39 9.89 2.87
N LYS A 10 -2.12 11.20 3.00
CA LYS A 10 -3.07 12.16 3.58
C LYS A 10 -4.34 12.27 2.74
N GLN A 11 -4.22 12.36 1.42
CA GLN A 11 -5.38 12.40 0.50
C GLN A 11 -6.19 11.10 0.53
N ILE A 12 -5.54 9.93 0.53
CA ILE A 12 -6.20 8.62 0.64
C ILE A 12 -7.00 8.51 1.93
N ARG A 13 -6.45 8.98 3.07
CA ARG A 13 -7.19 9.02 4.34
C ARG A 13 -8.48 9.82 4.23
N LEU A 14 -8.41 11.00 3.61
CA LEU A 14 -9.60 11.82 3.40
C LEU A 14 -10.60 11.09 2.50
N LEU A 15 -10.13 10.45 1.42
CA LEU A 15 -11.01 9.71 0.51
C LEU A 15 -11.72 8.55 1.22
N THR A 16 -11.07 7.86 2.16
CA THR A 16 -11.73 6.77 2.91
C THR A 16 -12.85 7.22 3.84
N ASP A 17 -12.99 8.52 4.11
CA ASP A 17 -14.12 9.09 4.87
C ASP A 17 -15.42 9.12 4.04
N ILE A 18 -15.34 8.91 2.72
CA ILE A 18 -16.52 8.82 1.86
C ILE A 18 -17.34 7.59 2.27
N SER A 19 -18.48 7.84 2.91
CA SER A 19 -19.44 6.81 3.29
C SER A 19 -20.55 6.70 2.25
N PHE A 20 -20.90 5.47 1.86
CA PHE A 20 -22.03 5.22 0.97
C PHE A 20 -23.38 5.42 1.68
N GLU A 21 -23.39 5.42 3.02
CA GLU A 21 -24.60 5.70 3.81
C GLU A 21 -25.05 7.16 3.66
N ASN A 22 -24.11 8.06 3.37
CA ASN A 22 -24.35 9.46 3.06
C ASN A 22 -23.95 9.73 1.61
N VAL A 23 -24.82 9.33 0.68
CA VAL A 23 -24.60 9.47 -0.77
C VAL A 23 -24.34 10.95 -1.11
N GLU A 24 -23.07 11.30 -1.29
CA GLU A 24 -22.61 12.65 -1.56
C GLU A 24 -21.88 12.67 -2.91
N LEU A 25 -22.03 13.78 -3.65
CA LEU A 25 -21.29 13.98 -4.89
C LEU A 25 -19.79 14.10 -4.59
N PHE A 26 -18.97 13.53 -5.46
CA PHE A 26 -17.53 13.66 -5.34
C PHE A 26 -17.06 15.12 -5.41
N SER A 27 -17.79 15.97 -6.14
CA SER A 27 -17.56 17.42 -6.19
C SER A 27 -17.70 18.07 -4.81
N HIS A 28 -18.71 17.69 -4.03
CA HIS A 28 -18.92 18.23 -2.68
C HIS A 28 -17.84 17.74 -1.72
N PHE A 29 -17.43 16.47 -1.82
CA PHE A 29 -16.29 15.96 -1.07
C PHE A 29 -15.01 16.76 -1.36
N LEU A 30 -14.73 17.01 -2.65
CA LEU A 30 -13.57 17.80 -3.06
C LEU A 30 -13.66 19.25 -2.57
N GLN A 31 -14.85 19.84 -2.55
CA GLN A 31 -15.09 21.18 -2.02
C GLN A 31 -14.78 21.25 -0.52
N GLU A 32 -15.20 20.26 0.26
CA GLU A 32 -14.99 20.20 1.71
C GLU A 32 -13.55 19.87 2.13
N LYS A 33 -12.85 19.05 1.34
CA LYS A 33 -11.53 18.51 1.74
C LYS A 33 -10.34 19.11 1.00
N TYR A 34 -10.54 19.64 -0.21
CA TYR A 34 -9.46 20.10 -1.07
C TYR A 34 -9.63 21.57 -1.49
N PHE A 35 -10.76 21.94 -2.05
CA PHE A 35 -11.09 23.32 -2.44
C PHE A 35 -11.77 24.09 -1.30
N THR A 36 -11.14 24.06 -0.12
CA THR A 36 -11.66 24.67 1.11
C THR A 36 -11.63 26.19 1.03
N LYS A 37 -12.27 26.90 1.98
CA LYS A 37 -12.22 28.38 2.04
C LYS A 37 -10.78 28.93 2.02
N THR A 38 -9.88 28.27 2.73
CA THR A 38 -8.47 28.67 2.85
C THR A 38 -7.62 28.27 1.65
N SER A 39 -8.11 27.42 0.74
CA SER A 39 -7.34 27.04 -0.45
C SER A 39 -7.06 28.25 -1.34
N ASN A 40 -5.90 28.24 -2.00
CA ASN A 40 -5.53 29.27 -2.97
C ASN A 40 -6.13 29.05 -4.36
N ILE A 41 -6.84 27.93 -4.53
CA ILE A 41 -7.37 27.48 -5.81
C ILE A 41 -8.88 27.24 -5.76
N ALA A 42 -9.54 27.41 -6.89
CA ALA A 42 -10.92 27.03 -7.15
C ALA A 42 -11.00 26.32 -8.50
N LEU A 43 -11.87 25.33 -8.64
CA LEU A 43 -12.05 24.62 -9.91
C LEU A 43 -13.48 24.79 -10.41
N PHE A 44 -13.60 25.19 -11.67
CA PHE A 44 -14.87 25.40 -12.34
C PHE A 44 -14.99 24.37 -13.46
N ILE A 45 -16.10 23.66 -13.50
CA ILE A 45 -16.40 22.66 -14.53
C ILE A 45 -17.59 23.19 -15.33
N LEU A 46 -17.35 23.57 -16.57
CA LEU A 46 -18.33 24.11 -17.51
C LEU A 46 -18.77 22.96 -18.43
N ALA A 47 -19.75 22.19 -17.98
CA ALA A 47 -20.13 20.92 -18.62
C ALA A 47 -20.59 21.11 -20.06
N GLN A 48 -21.40 22.13 -20.35
CA GLN A 48 -21.87 22.43 -21.71
C GLN A 48 -20.75 22.88 -22.66
N GLN A 49 -19.70 23.51 -22.11
CA GLN A 49 -18.56 23.99 -22.90
C GLN A 49 -17.45 22.94 -23.00
N ASN A 50 -17.65 21.76 -22.42
CA ASN A 50 -16.68 20.68 -22.31
C ASN A 50 -15.31 21.19 -21.82
N SER A 51 -15.32 22.11 -20.85
CA SER A 51 -14.12 22.79 -20.36
C SER A 51 -14.11 22.91 -18.84
N SER A 52 -12.89 22.96 -18.30
CA SER A 52 -12.63 23.08 -16.87
C SER A 52 -11.55 24.13 -16.66
N LEU A 53 -11.77 25.04 -15.72
CA LEU A 53 -10.90 26.17 -15.43
C LEU A 53 -10.41 26.09 -13.99
N LEU A 54 -9.08 26.01 -13.83
CA LEU A 54 -8.46 26.05 -12.51
C LEU A 54 -8.05 27.48 -12.20
N TYR A 55 -8.71 28.08 -11.23
CA TYR A 55 -8.44 29.44 -10.79
C TYR A 55 -7.44 29.45 -9.64
N PHE A 56 -6.49 30.39 -9.68
CA PHE A 56 -5.57 30.69 -8.59
C PHE A 56 -5.87 32.09 -8.06
N LYS A 57 -5.75 32.30 -6.75
CA LYS A 57 -5.71 33.66 -6.19
C LYS A 57 -4.64 34.47 -6.91
N LYS A 58 -4.92 35.75 -7.18
CA LYS A 58 -4.02 36.64 -7.93
C LYS A 58 -2.59 36.65 -7.37
N GLU A 59 -2.43 36.79 -6.06
CA GLU A 59 -1.14 36.76 -5.38
C GLU A 59 -0.32 35.47 -5.59
N ILE A 60 -1.00 34.34 -5.79
CA ILE A 60 -0.38 33.06 -6.10
C ILE A 60 -0.12 32.94 -7.58
N PHE A 61 -1.04 33.44 -8.41
CA PHE A 61 -0.89 33.45 -9.85
C PHE A 61 0.32 34.27 -10.30
N ASP A 62 0.56 35.43 -9.69
CA ASP A 62 1.66 36.33 -10.07
C ASP A 62 3.03 35.79 -9.63
N ASP A 63 3.08 34.90 -8.62
CA ASP A 63 4.30 34.22 -8.19
C ASP A 63 4.46 32.86 -8.89
N ILE A 64 5.37 32.79 -9.88
CA ILE A 64 5.64 31.59 -10.66
C ILE A 64 5.97 30.37 -9.79
N LYS A 65 6.71 30.54 -8.69
CA LYS A 65 7.12 29.41 -7.83
C LYS A 65 5.92 28.87 -7.08
N LYS A 66 5.12 29.75 -6.45
CA LYS A 66 3.91 29.35 -5.73
C LYS A 66 2.87 28.76 -6.66
N ARG A 67 2.64 29.37 -7.83
CA ARG A 67 1.74 28.84 -8.86
C ARG A 67 2.12 27.42 -9.28
N LYS A 68 3.40 27.17 -9.55
CA LYS A 68 3.90 25.83 -9.91
C LYS A 68 3.71 24.82 -8.79
N GLN A 69 3.92 25.24 -7.54
CA GLN A 69 3.70 24.37 -6.38
C GLN A 69 2.23 23.96 -6.25
N GLU A 70 1.31 24.94 -6.26
CA GLU A 70 -0.13 24.70 -6.14
C GLU A 70 -0.67 23.88 -7.32
N TYR A 71 -0.20 24.18 -8.54
CA TYR A 71 -0.55 23.37 -9.71
C TYR A 71 0.01 21.95 -9.61
N GLY A 72 1.24 21.78 -9.12
CA GLY A 72 1.83 20.47 -8.88
C GLY A 72 1.03 19.64 -7.87
N GLU A 73 0.59 20.25 -6.77
CA GLU A 73 -0.27 19.59 -5.77
C GLU A 73 -1.63 19.17 -6.36
N PHE A 74 -2.20 20.00 -7.26
CA PHE A 74 -3.38 19.64 -8.01
C PHE A 74 -3.16 18.46 -8.97
N LEU A 75 -2.04 18.43 -9.70
CA LEU A 75 -1.71 17.32 -10.58
C LEU A 75 -1.43 16.02 -9.80
N GLU A 76 -0.82 16.10 -8.61
CA GLU A 76 -0.66 14.98 -7.70
C GLU A 76 -2.02 14.39 -7.31
N LEU A 77 -3.00 15.23 -6.96
CA LEU A 77 -4.37 14.78 -6.66
C LEU A 77 -5.00 14.07 -7.87
N ILE A 78 -4.93 14.67 -9.06
CA ILE A 78 -5.47 14.08 -10.29
C ILE A 78 -4.83 12.72 -10.58
N SER A 79 -3.51 12.64 -10.47
CA SER A 79 -2.74 11.40 -10.67
C SER A 79 -3.13 10.32 -9.66
N LEU A 80 -3.30 10.69 -8.39
CA LEU A 80 -3.74 9.78 -7.34
C LEU A 80 -5.14 9.24 -7.63
N ILE A 81 -6.11 10.11 -7.92
CA ILE A 81 -7.50 9.69 -8.21
C ILE A 81 -7.51 8.76 -9.42
N LYS A 82 -6.76 9.10 -10.47
CA LYS A 82 -6.62 8.26 -11.67
C LYS A 82 -6.08 6.88 -11.33
N TYR A 83 -4.98 6.81 -10.58
CA TYR A 83 -4.40 5.54 -10.13
C TYR A 83 -5.40 4.71 -9.31
N LEU A 84 -6.09 5.34 -8.35
CA LEU A 84 -7.05 4.66 -7.50
C LEU A 84 -8.24 4.12 -8.31
N LYS A 85 -8.70 4.86 -9.33
CA LYS A 85 -9.76 4.42 -10.24
C LYS A 85 -9.32 3.25 -11.12
N GLU A 86 -8.16 3.36 -11.77
CA GLU A 86 -7.59 2.31 -12.64
C GLU A 86 -7.41 0.98 -11.89
N ASN A 87 -7.07 1.05 -10.60
CA ASN A 87 -6.90 -0.12 -9.74
C ASN A 87 -8.17 -0.50 -8.95
N ARG A 88 -9.33 0.08 -9.28
CA ARG A 88 -10.65 -0.21 -8.68
C ARG A 88 -10.72 0.02 -7.16
N TYR A 89 -9.86 0.87 -6.62
CA TYR A 89 -9.91 1.30 -5.22
C TYR A 89 -10.96 2.38 -4.98
N ILE A 90 -11.23 3.18 -6.01
CA ILE A 90 -12.35 4.12 -6.04
C ILE A 90 -13.13 3.86 -7.33
N THR A 91 -14.44 3.94 -7.27
CA THR A 91 -15.32 3.95 -8.43
C THR A 91 -16.14 5.22 -8.39
N ILE A 92 -16.24 5.91 -9.51
CA ILE A 92 -17.06 7.12 -9.62
C ILE A 92 -18.13 6.82 -10.66
N PHE A 93 -19.37 6.84 -10.21
CA PHE A 93 -20.53 6.63 -11.08
C PHE A 93 -20.97 7.97 -11.63
N ASP A 94 -21.10 8.04 -12.95
CA ASP A 94 -21.68 9.21 -13.59
C ASP A 94 -23.14 9.36 -13.16
N ILE A 95 -23.54 10.59 -12.93
CA ILE A 95 -24.92 10.95 -12.67
C ILE A 95 -25.31 12.03 -13.67
N ASP A 96 -26.57 12.01 -14.12
CA ASP A 96 -27.04 12.99 -15.09
C ASP A 96 -26.66 14.40 -14.66
N LYS A 97 -25.81 15.04 -15.48
CA LYS A 97 -25.28 16.38 -15.21
C LYS A 97 -26.42 17.39 -15.39
N LYS A 98 -27.16 17.64 -14.30
CA LYS A 98 -28.28 18.60 -14.30
C LYS A 98 -27.83 20.06 -14.35
N ASN A 99 -26.61 20.34 -13.89
CA ASN A 99 -26.07 21.70 -13.83
C ASN A 99 -25.07 21.94 -14.95
N ASP A 100 -25.15 23.13 -15.54
CA ASP A 100 -24.23 23.57 -16.60
C ASP A 100 -22.85 23.94 -16.05
N ILE A 101 -22.80 24.35 -14.78
CA ILE A 101 -21.60 24.83 -14.10
C ILE A 101 -21.52 24.15 -12.73
N TYR A 102 -20.38 23.50 -12.45
CA TYR A 102 -20.02 23.05 -11.12
C TYR A 102 -18.86 23.88 -10.59
N VAL A 103 -19.03 24.42 -9.39
CA VAL A 103 -18.01 25.24 -8.72
C VAL A 103 -17.50 24.51 -7.50
N LEU A 104 -16.21 24.16 -7.55
CA LEU A 104 -15.52 23.48 -6.48
C LEU A 104 -14.70 24.53 -5.73
N LYS A 105 -15.37 25.20 -4.77
CA LYS A 105 -14.79 26.11 -3.78
C LYS A 105 -15.78 26.32 -2.63
N GLN A 106 -15.39 26.02 -1.39
CA GLN A 106 -16.31 25.91 -0.25
C GLN A 106 -17.12 27.17 0.08
N ASP A 107 -16.55 28.35 -0.14
CA ASP A 107 -17.18 29.65 0.12
C ASP A 107 -17.75 30.34 -1.12
N PHE A 108 -17.84 29.65 -2.27
CA PHE A 108 -18.44 30.22 -3.47
C PHE A 108 -19.91 29.77 -3.58
N LEU A 109 -20.81 30.67 -3.19
CA LEU A 109 -22.25 30.43 -3.31
C LEU A 109 -22.78 31.07 -4.60
N PRO A 110 -23.37 30.30 -5.54
CA PRO A 110 -23.83 30.84 -6.81
C PRO A 110 -24.97 31.85 -6.59
N ILE A 111 -24.90 32.97 -7.31
CA ILE A 111 -25.94 33.99 -7.37
C ILE A 111 -26.62 33.88 -8.75
N PRO A 112 -27.94 33.68 -8.82
CA PRO A 112 -28.66 33.64 -10.09
C PRO A 112 -28.53 34.98 -10.82
N ASN A 113 -27.93 34.95 -12.02
CA ASN A 113 -27.85 36.11 -12.90
C ASN A 113 -27.87 35.63 -14.37
N PRO A 114 -28.72 36.20 -15.24
CA PRO A 114 -28.87 35.74 -16.63
C PRO A 114 -27.67 36.08 -17.53
N ASP A 115 -26.94 37.15 -17.21
CA ASP A 115 -25.91 37.71 -18.12
C ASP A 115 -24.48 37.40 -17.67
N LYS A 116 -24.30 37.08 -16.38
CA LYS A 116 -22.98 36.85 -15.78
C LYS A 116 -22.99 35.69 -14.81
N ILE A 117 -21.86 35.01 -14.67
CA ILE A 117 -21.69 34.02 -13.62
C ILE A 117 -21.24 34.77 -12.37
N GLN A 118 -22.04 34.72 -11.31
CA GLN A 118 -21.78 35.45 -10.06
C GLN A 118 -21.77 34.52 -8.85
N PHE A 119 -20.94 34.85 -7.87
CA PHE A 119 -20.81 34.12 -6.61
C PHE A 119 -20.70 35.06 -5.43
N LEU A 120 -21.30 34.70 -4.30
CA LEU A 120 -21.01 35.33 -3.02
C LEU A 120 -19.84 34.61 -2.37
N ASN A 121 -18.80 35.36 -1.96
CA ASN A 121 -17.70 34.87 -1.14
C ASN A 121 -17.47 35.82 0.05
N ASN A 122 -17.65 35.33 1.28
CA ASN A 122 -17.32 36.03 2.53
C ASN A 122 -17.65 37.54 2.50
N GLN A 123 -18.84 37.89 1.96
CA GLN A 123 -19.43 39.24 1.83
C GLN A 123 -19.13 40.03 0.54
N ASN A 124 -18.31 39.52 -0.39
CA ASN A 124 -18.10 40.15 -1.70
C ASN A 124 -18.85 39.40 -2.80
N ILE A 125 -19.42 40.13 -3.76
CA ILE A 125 -19.86 39.54 -5.03
C ILE A 125 -18.65 39.40 -5.94
N LEU A 126 -18.39 38.16 -6.34
CA LEU A 126 -17.42 37.79 -7.34
C LEU A 126 -18.13 37.61 -8.68
N THR A 127 -17.55 38.14 -9.75
CA THR A 127 -18.12 38.11 -11.08
C THR A 127 -17.14 37.50 -12.07
N ILE A 128 -17.67 36.69 -12.98
CA ILE A 128 -16.94 36.12 -14.11
C ILE A 128 -17.65 36.54 -15.39
N ASP A 129 -16.87 37.03 -16.35
CA ASP A 129 -17.33 37.28 -17.71
C ASP A 129 -17.42 35.95 -18.48
N PRO A 130 -18.62 35.50 -18.89
CA PRO A 130 -18.79 34.25 -19.64
C PRO A 130 -18.05 34.26 -20.99
N GLY A 131 -17.85 35.43 -21.61
CA GLY A 131 -17.15 35.57 -22.89
C GLY A 131 -15.63 35.47 -22.78
N ALA A 132 -15.09 35.75 -21.59
CA ALA A 132 -13.66 35.68 -21.30
C ALA A 132 -13.45 35.26 -19.83
N PRO A 133 -13.65 33.97 -19.48
CA PRO A 133 -13.60 33.49 -18.10
C PRO A 133 -12.14 33.32 -17.61
N VAL A 134 -11.29 34.31 -17.89
CA VAL A 134 -9.88 34.32 -17.52
C VAL A 134 -9.71 34.86 -16.11
N ASN A 135 -10.58 35.76 -15.66
CA ASN A 135 -10.46 36.44 -14.37
C ASN A 135 -11.78 36.37 -13.60
N ILE A 136 -11.66 36.25 -12.28
CA ILE A 136 -12.74 36.49 -11.33
C ILE A 136 -12.46 37.84 -10.66
N THR A 137 -13.39 38.77 -10.81
CA THR A 137 -13.28 40.11 -10.22
C THR A 137 -14.24 40.32 -9.07
N ASN A 138 -13.91 41.24 -8.16
CA ASN A 138 -14.85 41.74 -7.15
C ASN A 138 -15.74 42.85 -7.72
N GLU A 139 -16.61 43.41 -6.89
CA GLU A 139 -17.50 44.55 -7.23
C GLU A 139 -16.74 45.81 -7.68
N ASN A 140 -15.50 46.00 -7.21
CA ASN A 140 -14.62 47.11 -7.59
C ASN A 140 -13.84 46.85 -8.89
N ASN A 141 -14.08 45.71 -9.54
CA ASN A 141 -13.36 45.25 -10.72
C ASN A 141 -11.88 44.89 -10.48
N ASP A 142 -11.48 44.67 -9.21
CA ASP A 142 -10.17 44.10 -8.88
C ASP A 142 -10.15 42.62 -9.20
N ILE A 143 -9.09 42.17 -9.86
CA ILE A 143 -8.88 40.74 -10.14
C ILE A 143 -8.51 40.02 -8.84
N ILE A 144 -9.35 39.07 -8.42
CA ILE A 144 -9.14 38.26 -7.21
C ILE A 144 -8.58 36.89 -7.57
N TYR A 145 -9.05 36.30 -8.67
CA TYR A 145 -8.53 35.04 -9.19
C TYR A 145 -8.24 35.12 -10.69
N CYS A 146 -7.24 34.36 -11.12
CA CYS A 146 -6.85 34.20 -12.52
C CYS A 146 -6.93 32.71 -12.90
N ALA A 147 -7.53 32.42 -14.05
CA ALA A 147 -7.66 31.08 -14.59
C ALA A 147 -6.34 30.59 -15.18
N HIS A 148 -6.10 29.30 -15.00
CA HIS A 148 -5.15 28.52 -15.76
C HIS A 148 -5.91 27.53 -16.61
N THR A 149 -5.65 27.54 -17.92
CA THR A 149 -6.22 26.57 -18.84
C THR A 149 -5.59 25.20 -18.59
N LEU A 150 -6.44 24.19 -18.45
CA LEU A 150 -6.00 22.82 -18.26
C LEU A 150 -5.77 22.14 -19.61
N ASP A 151 -4.79 21.24 -19.65
CA ASP A 151 -4.59 20.37 -20.81
C ASP A 151 -5.82 19.48 -21.04
N LYS A 152 -6.07 19.13 -22.30
CA LYS A 152 -7.24 18.33 -22.70
C LYS A 152 -7.38 17.03 -21.89
N SER A 153 -6.29 16.30 -21.67
CA SER A 153 -6.32 15.04 -20.92
C SER A 153 -6.74 15.21 -19.46
N ILE A 154 -6.36 16.32 -18.83
CA ILE A 154 -6.75 16.66 -17.46
C ILE A 154 -8.21 17.11 -17.44
N ASN A 155 -8.60 17.95 -18.39
CA ASN A 155 -9.97 18.43 -18.54
C ASN A 155 -10.96 17.27 -18.71
N ASP A 156 -10.70 16.37 -19.65
CA ASP A 156 -11.56 15.22 -19.93
C ASP A 156 -11.69 14.34 -18.68
N PHE A 157 -10.58 14.10 -17.98
CA PHE A 157 -10.60 13.37 -16.70
C PHE A 157 -11.46 14.06 -15.64
N ILE A 158 -11.36 15.38 -15.47
CA ILE A 158 -12.18 16.13 -14.50
C ILE A 158 -13.66 16.01 -14.86
N LEU A 159 -14.01 16.24 -16.12
CA LEU A 159 -15.40 16.20 -16.58
C LEU A 159 -16.06 14.83 -16.36
N GLU A 160 -15.31 13.75 -16.54
CA GLU A 160 -15.80 12.37 -16.33
C GLU A 160 -15.89 11.95 -14.86
N ASN A 161 -15.10 12.57 -13.97
CA ASN A 161 -14.88 12.02 -12.64
C ASN A 161 -15.30 12.95 -11.50
N PHE A 162 -15.29 14.27 -11.67
CA PHE A 162 -15.42 15.18 -10.52
C PHE A 162 -16.87 15.47 -10.16
N THR A 163 -17.84 15.10 -11.00
CA THR A 163 -19.27 15.40 -10.81
C THR A 163 -20.11 14.18 -10.43
N GLY A 164 -19.52 12.99 -10.41
CA GLY A 164 -20.20 11.74 -10.12
C GLY A 164 -20.31 11.40 -8.63
N LEU A 165 -20.91 10.24 -8.35
CA LEU A 165 -20.95 9.63 -7.02
C LEU A 165 -19.73 8.76 -6.79
N ALA A 166 -18.94 9.08 -5.76
CA ALA A 166 -17.76 8.30 -5.42
C ALA A 166 -18.07 7.16 -4.46
N TYR A 167 -17.55 5.98 -4.78
CA TYR A 167 -17.53 4.80 -3.94
C TYR A 167 -16.09 4.39 -3.66
N VAL A 168 -15.77 4.13 -2.40
CA VAL A 168 -14.43 3.70 -1.97
C VAL A 168 -14.46 2.25 -1.54
N SER A 169 -13.57 1.44 -2.10
CA SER A 169 -13.54 0.01 -1.85
C SER A 169 -13.11 -0.34 -0.42
N GLU A 170 -13.60 -1.46 0.07
CA GLU A 170 -13.22 -1.99 1.39
C GLU A 170 -11.73 -2.31 1.49
N ASP A 171 -11.06 -2.65 0.38
CA ASP A 171 -9.61 -2.86 0.38
C ASP A 171 -8.85 -1.54 0.62
N LEU A 172 -9.31 -0.41 0.09
CA LEU A 172 -8.69 0.89 0.37
C LEU A 172 -8.92 1.32 1.82
N LYS A 173 -10.15 1.12 2.33
CA LYS A 173 -10.45 1.37 3.75
C LYS A 173 -9.61 0.49 4.67
N TYR A 174 -9.48 -0.80 4.36
CA TYR A 174 -8.62 -1.72 5.10
C TYR A 174 -7.16 -1.28 5.07
N PHE A 175 -6.65 -0.88 3.89
CA PHE A 175 -5.29 -0.39 3.74
C PHE A 175 -5.00 0.81 4.64
N VAL A 176 -5.91 1.79 4.69
CA VAL A 176 -5.79 2.95 5.60
C VAL A 176 -5.85 2.54 7.06
N LYS A 177 -6.83 1.69 7.44
CA LYS A 177 -7.00 1.21 8.82
C LYS A 177 -5.76 0.47 9.36
N ASN A 178 -5.00 -0.17 8.48
CA ASN A 178 -3.78 -0.90 8.83
C ASN A 178 -2.49 -0.10 8.56
N ASN A 179 -2.54 1.23 8.67
CA ASN A 179 -1.39 2.13 8.49
C ASN A 179 -0.70 1.98 7.12
N PHE A 180 -1.49 1.89 6.05
CA PHE A 180 -1.02 1.74 4.67
C PHE A 180 -0.22 0.45 4.46
N LYS A 181 -0.68 -0.65 5.07
CA LYS A 181 -0.19 -2.00 4.82
C LYS A 181 -1.29 -2.84 4.18
N THR A 182 -0.94 -3.56 3.12
CA THR A 182 -1.87 -4.49 2.47
C THR A 182 -2.01 -5.79 3.27
N LYS A 183 -3.03 -6.59 2.94
CA LYS A 183 -3.22 -7.93 3.51
C LYS A 183 -1.99 -8.81 3.28
N GLU A 184 -1.34 -8.66 2.12
CA GLU A 184 -0.12 -9.37 1.76
C GLU A 184 1.08 -8.91 2.59
N ASP A 185 1.25 -7.61 2.83
CA ASP A 185 2.33 -7.09 3.68
C ASP A 185 2.20 -7.61 5.11
N ILE A 186 0.98 -7.62 5.66
CA ILE A 186 0.70 -8.12 7.00
C ILE A 186 0.97 -9.63 7.05
N ARG A 187 0.51 -10.38 6.04
CA ARG A 187 0.79 -11.82 5.95
C ARG A 187 2.29 -12.09 5.87
N PHE A 188 3.02 -11.31 5.06
CA PHE A 188 4.46 -11.42 4.90
C PHE A 188 5.19 -11.20 6.23
N ILE A 189 4.89 -10.12 6.94
CA ILE A 189 5.45 -9.83 8.27
C ILE A 189 5.17 -10.99 9.24
N ASN A 190 3.93 -11.46 9.29
CA ASN A 190 3.56 -12.56 10.18
C ASN A 190 4.29 -13.87 9.83
N THR A 191 4.42 -14.20 8.55
CA THR A 191 5.18 -15.38 8.11
C THR A 191 6.66 -15.26 8.42
N GLN A 192 7.23 -14.07 8.26
CA GLN A 192 8.64 -13.82 8.57
C GLN A 192 8.90 -13.93 10.07
N SER A 193 8.02 -13.38 10.92
CA SER A 193 8.09 -13.55 12.37
C SER A 193 7.97 -15.01 12.79
N ALA A 194 7.03 -15.77 12.21
CA ALA A 194 6.88 -17.20 12.51
C ALA A 194 8.14 -18.00 12.13
N THR A 195 8.74 -17.70 10.99
CA THR A 195 10.01 -18.30 10.55
C THR A 195 11.16 -17.97 11.51
N TRP A 196 11.26 -16.73 11.99
CA TRP A 196 12.29 -16.37 12.96
C TRP A 196 12.10 -17.06 14.31
N ILE A 197 10.86 -17.19 14.78
CA ILE A 197 10.53 -17.93 16.00
C ILE A 197 10.90 -19.41 15.85
N SER A 198 10.62 -20.03 14.69
CA SER A 198 10.95 -21.43 14.44
C SER A 198 12.46 -21.67 14.38
N ILE A 199 13.22 -20.77 13.72
CA ILE A 199 14.69 -20.80 13.69
C ILE A 199 15.25 -20.70 15.11
N PHE A 200 14.74 -19.77 15.92
CA PHE A 200 15.18 -19.59 17.29
C PHE A 200 14.91 -20.83 18.14
N LEU A 201 13.71 -21.41 18.04
CA LEU A 201 13.34 -22.60 18.79
C LEU A 201 14.17 -23.83 18.38
N ALA A 202 14.39 -24.01 17.07
CA ALA A 202 15.24 -25.08 16.54
C ALA A 202 16.69 -24.94 17.04
N THR A 203 17.20 -23.71 17.15
CA THR A 203 18.54 -23.43 17.66
C THR A 203 18.64 -23.77 19.15
N ILE A 204 17.62 -23.43 19.96
CA ILE A 204 17.57 -23.81 21.39
C ILE A 204 17.56 -25.33 21.55
N ILE A 205 16.70 -26.03 20.80
CA ILE A 205 16.60 -27.50 20.88
C ILE A 205 17.91 -28.14 20.42
N GLY A 206 18.50 -27.64 19.33
CA GLY A 206 19.81 -28.07 18.83
C GLY A 206 20.90 -27.91 19.88
N LEU A 207 21.00 -26.74 20.51
CA LEU A 207 21.95 -26.52 21.61
C LEU A 207 21.68 -27.43 22.81
N TYR A 208 20.42 -27.59 23.23
CA TYR A 208 20.05 -28.47 24.34
C TYR A 208 20.43 -29.93 24.08
N SER A 209 20.29 -30.40 22.85
CA SER A 209 20.68 -31.76 22.45
C SER A 209 22.19 -32.01 22.54
N ILE A 210 23.02 -30.97 22.32
CA ILE A 210 24.47 -31.05 22.50
C ILE A 210 24.84 -31.15 23.99
N PHE A 211 24.11 -30.47 24.88
CA PHE A 211 24.36 -30.53 26.33
C PHE A 211 23.84 -31.83 26.98
N ARG A 212 22.86 -32.50 26.38
CA ARG A 212 22.45 -33.87 26.74
C ARG A 212 23.18 -34.90 25.87
N VAL A 213 24.51 -34.97 25.96
CA VAL A 213 25.19 -36.21 25.60
C VAL A 213 24.77 -37.26 26.64
N PRO A 214 24.09 -38.35 26.27
CA PRO A 214 23.88 -39.46 27.20
C PRO A 214 25.26 -39.96 27.59
N ASP A 215 25.54 -40.12 28.88
CA ASP A 215 26.75 -40.80 29.34
C ASP A 215 26.94 -42.06 28.50
N LYS A 216 28.07 -42.14 27.80
CA LYS A 216 28.45 -43.35 27.07
C LYS A 216 28.38 -44.48 28.09
N GLN A 217 27.36 -45.33 28.01
CA GLN A 217 27.41 -46.64 28.63
C GLN A 217 28.56 -47.36 27.94
N SER A 218 29.76 -47.24 28.51
CA SER A 218 30.86 -48.13 28.18
C SER A 218 30.34 -49.52 28.50
N VAL A 219 30.05 -50.30 27.47
CA VAL A 219 29.78 -51.72 27.62
C VAL A 219 30.99 -52.32 28.32
N GLN A 220 30.91 -52.52 29.63
CA GLN A 220 31.90 -53.28 30.38
C GLN A 220 31.72 -54.73 29.97
N ILE A 221 32.38 -55.12 28.88
CA ILE A 221 32.59 -56.54 28.60
C ILE A 221 33.41 -57.05 29.79
N ALA A 222 32.77 -57.81 30.68
CA ALA A 222 33.43 -58.38 31.83
C ALA A 222 34.64 -59.17 31.33
N LYS A 223 35.83 -58.87 31.86
CA LYS A 223 37.10 -59.53 31.52
C LYS A 223 36.98 -61.07 31.51
N SER A 224 36.11 -61.61 32.37
CA SER A 224 35.77 -63.04 32.43
C SER A 224 35.23 -63.63 31.12
N GLN A 225 34.46 -62.88 30.33
CA GLN A 225 33.96 -63.33 29.03
C GLN A 225 35.08 -63.39 28.00
N VAL A 226 35.97 -62.40 27.99
CA VAL A 226 37.13 -62.37 27.08
C VAL A 226 38.12 -63.50 27.42
N ASP A 227 38.41 -63.71 28.70
CA ASP A 227 39.33 -64.76 29.15
C ASP A 227 38.78 -66.17 28.87
N SER A 228 37.45 -66.36 28.94
CA SER A 228 36.80 -67.62 28.58
C SER A 228 36.92 -67.96 27.08
N ILE A 229 36.79 -66.95 26.21
CA ILE A 229 36.93 -67.09 24.75
C ILE A 229 38.40 -67.35 24.36
N ILE A 230 39.35 -66.71 25.04
CA ILE A 230 40.78 -66.95 24.81
C ILE A 230 41.16 -68.38 25.22
N ASN A 231 40.68 -68.85 26.38
CA ASN A 231 40.98 -70.20 26.86
C ASN A 231 40.31 -71.30 26.03
N SER A 232 39.08 -71.09 25.52
CA SER A 232 38.42 -72.07 24.63
C SER A 232 39.18 -72.23 23.30
N ASN A 233 39.68 -71.12 22.75
CA ASN A 233 40.47 -71.14 21.51
C ASN A 233 41.84 -71.82 21.69
N LYS A 234 42.47 -71.66 22.86
CA LYS A 234 43.74 -72.34 23.18
C LYS A 234 43.54 -73.86 23.28
N LYS A 235 42.49 -74.29 23.99
CA LYS A 235 42.13 -75.72 24.11
C LYS A 235 41.81 -76.36 22.76
N GLN A 236 41.12 -75.66 21.86
CA GLN A 236 40.87 -76.15 20.50
C GLN A 236 42.15 -76.32 19.68
N LYS A 237 43.11 -75.39 19.79
CA LYS A 237 44.41 -75.51 19.11
C LYS A 237 45.24 -76.68 19.63
N ASP A 238 45.18 -76.96 20.92
CA ASP A 238 45.91 -78.08 21.52
C ASP A 238 45.32 -79.43 21.07
N ILE A 239 43.99 -79.56 21.02
CA ILE A 239 43.30 -80.74 20.47
C ILE A 239 43.64 -80.94 18.99
N GLN A 240 43.69 -79.87 18.19
CA GLN A 240 44.09 -79.97 16.78
C GLN A 240 45.53 -80.46 16.60
N LYS A 241 46.45 -80.03 17.47
CA LYS A 241 47.84 -80.51 17.46
C LYS A 241 47.94 -81.99 17.84
N GLU A 242 47.15 -82.43 18.82
CA GLU A 242 47.10 -83.83 19.26
C GLU A 242 46.58 -84.75 18.16
N ILE A 243 45.49 -84.35 17.48
CA ILE A 243 44.95 -85.08 16.31
C ILE A 243 45.99 -85.15 15.17
N LEU A 244 46.71 -84.05 14.90
CA LEU A 244 47.78 -84.03 13.88
C LEU A 244 48.94 -84.97 14.24
N LEU A 245 49.30 -85.07 15.52
CA LEU A 245 50.32 -85.98 16.03
C LEU A 245 49.89 -87.45 15.91
N GLU A 246 48.64 -87.77 16.25
CA GLU A 246 48.09 -89.12 16.09
C GLU A 246 48.04 -89.55 14.61
N LEU A 247 47.63 -88.66 13.71
CA LEU A 247 47.61 -88.92 12.26
C LEU A 247 49.02 -89.13 11.70
N ARG A 248 50.00 -88.37 12.19
CA ARG A 248 51.42 -88.53 11.80
C ARG A 248 51.99 -89.87 12.28
N ASN A 249 51.67 -90.29 13.50
CA ASN A 249 52.12 -91.57 14.05
C ASN A 249 51.47 -92.76 13.35
N LYS A 250 50.18 -92.67 12.98
CA LYS A 250 49.50 -93.70 12.16
C LYS A 250 50.08 -93.85 10.77
N ASN A 251 50.54 -92.77 10.14
CA ASN A 251 51.13 -92.82 8.80
C ASN A 251 52.58 -93.34 8.78
N ASN A 252 53.32 -93.23 9.89
CA ASN A 252 54.67 -93.78 10.02
C ASN A 252 54.71 -95.29 10.33
N LEU A 253 53.57 -95.92 10.64
CA LEU A 253 53.43 -97.37 10.87
C LEU A 253 53.06 -98.17 9.59
N LYS A 254 52.97 -97.52 8.43
CA LYS A 254 52.65 -98.13 7.13
C LYS A 254 53.81 -98.11 6.11
N LYS A 255 55.06 -98.09 6.59
CA LYS A 255 56.25 -98.30 5.76
C LYS A 255 57.00 -99.54 6.18
#